data_AF-A0A7V9Q3G8-F1
#
_entry.id   AF-A0A7V9Q3G8-F1
#
_cell.length_a   1.000
_cell.length_b   1.000
_cell.length_c   1.000
_cell.angle_alpha   90.00
_cell.angle_beta   90.00
_cell.angle_gamma   90.00
#
_symmetry.space_group_name_H-M   'P 1'
#
loop_
_entity.id
_entity.type
_entity.pdbx_description
1 polymer ?
#
loop_
_entity_poly.entity_id
_entity_poly.type
_entity_poly.pdbx_seq_one_letter_code
_entity_poly.pdbx_strand_id
1 'polypeptide(L)'
;MVVPAPRGPVSECLLTSLRRPLHRLDRLRAGTVVEEEDAQLALYCCYELHYRGLAGVDAEWEWEPSLLELRRALERRFESRLRDQIPTPDPVAAEDMDVALRAIDAADDGPPLSLHLQRHGTLD
;
A
#
# COMPACT_ATOMS: atom_id res chain seq x y z
N MET A 1 -5.39 14.14 5.11
CA MET A 1 -5.36 13.16 6.23
C MET A 1 -4.46 13.67 7.36
N VAL A 2 -4.71 13.33 8.64
CA VAL A 2 -3.77 13.61 9.75
C VAL A 2 -2.47 12.84 9.53
N VAL A 3 -1.33 13.47 9.83
CA VAL A 3 -0.02 12.81 9.71
C VAL A 3 0.12 11.74 10.81
N PRO A 4 0.33 10.46 10.46
CA PRO A 4 0.45 9.38 11.45
C PRO A 4 1.77 9.46 12.22
N ALA A 5 1.84 8.74 13.35
CA ALA A 5 3.11 8.53 14.04
C ALA A 5 3.99 7.54 13.25
N PRO A 6 5.32 7.77 13.14
CA PRO A 6 6.22 6.85 12.46
C PRO A 6 6.29 5.49 13.18
N ARG A 7 6.58 4.45 12.41
CA ARG A 7 6.71 3.05 12.86
C ARG A 7 8.14 2.50 12.72
N GLY A 8 9.06 3.31 12.22
CA GLY A 8 10.46 2.95 12.08
C GLY A 8 11.24 3.99 11.28
N PRO A 9 12.51 3.69 10.94
CA PRO A 9 13.42 4.65 10.31
C PRO A 9 12.95 5.18 8.95
N VAL A 10 12.22 4.37 8.17
CA VAL A 10 11.74 4.77 6.83
C VAL A 10 10.62 5.80 6.97
N SER A 11 9.57 5.47 7.73
CA SER A 11 8.46 6.38 7.96
C SER A 11 8.90 7.62 8.74
N GLU A 12 9.83 7.51 9.69
CA GLU A 12 10.37 8.67 10.42
C GLU A 12 11.10 9.63 9.48
N CYS A 13 11.99 9.11 8.64
CA CYS A 13 12.74 9.92 7.67
C CYS A 13 11.80 10.59 6.65
N LEU A 14 10.83 9.85 6.13
CA LEU A 14 9.82 10.36 5.20
C LEU A 14 9.01 11.49 5.85
N LEU A 15 8.36 11.22 6.98
CA LEU A 15 7.47 12.18 7.63
C LEU A 15 8.20 13.43 8.12
N THR A 16 9.45 13.29 8.55
CA THR A 16 10.30 14.44 8.91
C THR A 16 10.64 15.28 7.68
N SER A 17 10.85 14.65 6.52
CA SER A 17 11.14 15.35 5.27
C SER A 17 9.91 16.08 4.72
N LEU A 18 8.75 15.45 4.74
CA LEU A 18 7.49 16.05 4.24
C LEU A 18 7.07 17.32 5.01
N ARG A 19 7.53 17.50 6.25
CA ARG A 19 7.28 18.70 7.06
C ARG A 19 8.14 19.90 6.66
N ARG A 20 9.16 19.69 5.83
CA ARG A 20 10.04 20.75 5.32
C ARG A 20 9.54 21.21 3.94
N PRO A 21 9.93 22.41 3.48
CA PRO A 21 9.69 22.82 2.10
C PRO A 21 10.16 21.74 1.11
N LEU A 22 9.51 21.68 -0.06
CA LEU A 22 9.83 20.73 -1.12
C LEU A 22 11.35 20.67 -1.37
N HIS A 23 11.92 19.47 -1.25
CA HIS A 23 13.33 19.21 -1.48
C HIS A 23 13.54 17.76 -1.87
N ARG A 24 14.69 17.48 -2.47
CA ARG A 24 15.10 16.11 -2.77
C ARG A 24 15.31 15.33 -1.48
N LEU A 25 14.68 14.16 -1.35
CA LEU A 25 14.95 13.18 -0.32
C LEU A 25 16.33 12.57 -0.53
N ASP A 26 17.11 12.53 0.54
CA ASP A 26 18.31 11.72 0.58
C ASP A 26 17.93 10.24 0.51
N ARG A 27 18.70 9.46 -0.24
CA ARG A 27 18.47 8.01 -0.32
C ARG A 27 18.51 7.43 1.09
N LEU A 28 17.39 6.82 1.50
CA LEU A 28 17.38 5.89 2.64
C LEU A 28 18.53 4.91 2.44
N ARG A 29 19.45 4.85 3.41
CA ARG A 29 20.70 4.12 3.24
C ARG A 29 20.40 2.65 2.96
N ALA A 30 20.88 2.14 1.83
CA ALA A 30 20.84 0.73 1.52
C ALA A 30 21.54 -0.06 2.64
N GLY A 31 20.82 -0.95 3.33
CA GLY A 31 21.35 -1.79 4.42
C GLY A 31 20.60 -1.69 5.75
N THR A 32 19.67 -0.75 5.93
CA THR A 32 18.76 -0.80 7.07
C THR A 32 17.81 -1.99 6.92
N VAL A 33 17.73 -2.82 7.95
CA VAL A 33 16.60 -3.75 8.10
C VAL A 33 15.35 -2.89 8.21
N VAL A 34 14.50 -2.96 7.18
CA VAL A 34 13.21 -2.26 7.17
C VAL A 34 12.17 -3.22 7.69
N GLU A 35 11.56 -2.90 8.82
CA GLU A 35 10.41 -3.62 9.34
C GLU A 35 9.22 -3.48 8.39
N GLU A 36 8.41 -4.53 8.28
CA GLU A 36 7.35 -4.54 7.28
C GLU A 36 6.28 -3.47 7.57
N GLU A 37 5.89 -3.30 8.83
CA GLU A 37 4.96 -2.24 9.23
C GLU A 37 5.49 -0.83 8.89
N ASP A 38 6.80 -0.61 9.01
CA ASP A 38 7.44 0.67 8.68
C ASP A 38 7.39 0.94 7.17
N ALA A 39 7.72 -0.07 6.36
CA ALA A 39 7.61 0.00 4.90
C ALA A 39 6.17 0.27 4.44
N GLN A 40 5.20 -0.44 5.02
CA GLN A 40 3.78 -0.30 4.66
C GLN A 40 3.24 1.07 5.04
N LEU A 41 3.57 1.60 6.23
CA LEU A 41 3.16 2.95 6.62
C LEU A 41 3.77 4.01 5.71
N ALA A 42 5.05 3.89 5.37
CA ALA A 42 5.71 4.81 4.45
C ALA A 42 5.05 4.77 3.05
N LEU A 43 4.79 3.56 2.53
CA LEU A 43 4.11 3.38 1.24
C LEU A 43 2.70 3.97 1.25
N TYR A 44 1.94 3.73 2.32
CA TYR A 44 0.62 4.33 2.52
C TYR A 44 0.65 5.86 2.51
N CYS A 45 1.62 6.47 3.19
CA CYS A 45 1.78 7.93 3.18
C CYS A 45 2.13 8.46 1.78
N CYS A 46 2.97 7.75 1.01
CA CYS A 46 3.24 8.10 -0.39
C CYS A 46 1.97 8.06 -1.24
N TYR A 47 1.09 7.07 -1.04
CA TYR A 47 -0.20 7.01 -1.73
C TYR A 47 -1.13 8.14 -1.33
N GLU A 48 -1.24 8.45 -0.03
CA GLU A 48 -2.12 9.51 0.43
C GLU A 48 -1.77 10.87 -0.17
N LEU A 49 -0.49 11.15 -0.42
CA LEU A 49 -0.06 12.36 -1.14
C LEU A 49 -0.65 12.48 -2.55
N HIS A 50 -0.86 11.36 -3.24
CA HIS A 50 -1.43 11.34 -4.60
C HIS A 50 -2.97 11.30 -4.62
N TYR A 51 -3.61 11.02 -3.48
CA TYR A 51 -5.07 10.86 -3.41
C TYR A 51 -5.75 12.00 -2.66
N ARG A 52 -5.30 12.31 -1.44
CA ARG A 52 -6.00 13.22 -0.50
C ARG A 52 -5.09 14.26 0.14
N GLY A 53 -3.78 14.08 0.06
CA GLY A 53 -2.79 14.88 0.75
C GLY A 53 -2.67 14.59 2.25
N LEU A 54 -1.54 15.01 2.81
CA LEU A 54 -1.27 15.00 4.25
C LEU A 54 -1.42 16.41 4.83
N ALA A 55 -1.99 16.51 6.03
CA ALA A 55 -2.22 17.80 6.67
C ALA A 55 -0.89 18.55 6.89
N GLY A 56 -0.79 19.77 6.36
CA GLY A 56 0.39 20.61 6.47
C GLY A 56 1.58 20.18 5.59
N VAL A 57 1.37 19.26 4.64
CA VAL A 57 2.37 18.88 3.64
C VAL A 57 2.02 19.55 2.32
N ASP A 58 3.04 20.09 1.65
CA ASP A 58 2.92 20.69 0.32
C ASP A 58 2.42 19.66 -0.71
N ALA A 59 1.43 20.02 -1.53
CA ALA A 59 0.87 19.13 -2.54
C ALA A 59 1.88 18.80 -3.65
N GLU A 60 2.84 19.70 -3.92
CA GLU A 60 3.88 19.48 -4.93
C GLU A 60 4.81 18.30 -4.60
N TRP A 61 4.79 17.80 -3.36
CA TRP A 61 5.50 16.56 -2.99
C TRP A 61 5.06 15.37 -3.84
N GLU A 62 3.81 15.33 -4.33
CA GLU A 62 3.34 14.23 -5.19
C GLU A 62 4.16 14.07 -6.48
N TRP A 63 4.80 15.15 -6.94
CA TRP A 63 5.62 15.18 -8.16
C TRP A 63 7.12 15.15 -7.88
N GLU A 64 7.55 15.11 -6.61
CA GLU A 64 8.97 15.13 -6.27
C GLU A 64 9.64 13.81 -6.72
N PRO A 65 10.64 13.85 -7.62
CA PRO A 65 11.19 12.63 -8.22
C PRO A 65 11.79 11.63 -7.23
N SER A 66 12.47 12.10 -6.17
CA SER A 66 13.06 11.17 -5.20
C SER A 66 12.03 10.50 -4.28
N LEU A 67 10.87 11.13 -4.05
CA LEU A 67 9.72 10.52 -3.41
C LEU A 67 9.09 9.44 -4.29
N LEU A 68 8.97 9.69 -5.60
CA LEU A 68 8.52 8.69 -6.56
C LEU A 68 9.48 7.49 -6.65
N GLU A 69 10.79 7.74 -6.59
CA GLU A 69 11.81 6.68 -6.49
C GLU A 69 11.63 5.84 -5.22
N LEU A 70 11.43 6.48 -4.06
CA LEU A 70 11.16 5.82 -2.79
C LEU A 70 9.90 4.96 -2.87
N ARG A 71 8.80 5.55 -3.36
CA ARG A 71 7.52 4.85 -3.54
C ARG A 71 7.70 3.59 -4.39
N ARG A 72 8.37 3.70 -5.54
CA ARG A 72 8.60 2.55 -6.41
C ARG A 72 9.46 1.47 -5.75
N ALA A 73 10.41 1.85 -4.90
CA ALA A 73 11.21 0.88 -4.15
C ALA A 73 10.36 0.12 -3.11
N LEU A 74 9.48 0.81 -2.40
CA LEU A 74 8.55 0.22 -1.45
C LEU A 74 7.52 -0.69 -2.14
N GLU A 75 6.96 -0.27 -3.28
CA GLU A 75 6.03 -1.07 -4.08
C GLU A 75 6.65 -2.40 -4.54
N ARG A 76 7.86 -2.36 -5.12
CA ARG A 76 8.57 -3.58 -5.55
C ARG A 76 8.84 -4.53 -4.38
N ARG A 77 9.22 -3.98 -3.22
CA ARG A 77 9.44 -4.77 -2.02
C ARG A 77 8.14 -5.45 -1.58
N PHE A 78 7.05 -4.68 -1.49
CA PHE A 78 5.75 -5.20 -1.11
C PHE A 78 5.27 -6.29 -2.08
N GLU A 79 5.33 -6.03 -3.38
CA GLU A 79 4.93 -6.97 -4.42
C GLU A 79 5.74 -8.28 -4.34
N SER A 80 7.07 -8.18 -4.19
CA SER A 80 7.93 -9.36 -4.03
C SER A 80 7.50 -10.20 -2.84
N ARG A 81 7.28 -9.58 -1.68
CA ARG A 81 6.83 -10.29 -0.48
C ARG A 81 5.44 -10.88 -0.61
N LEU A 82 4.55 -10.22 -1.35
CA LEU A 82 3.21 -10.73 -1.62
C LEU A 82 3.28 -11.99 -2.48
N ARG A 83 4.12 -11.97 -3.52
CA ARG A 83 4.36 -13.13 -4.41
C ARG A 83 5.03 -14.29 -3.67
N ASP A 84 5.91 -14.01 -2.71
CA ASP A 84 6.55 -15.04 -1.89
C ASP A 84 5.58 -15.72 -0.90
N GLN A 85 4.54 -15.00 -0.46
CA GLN A 85 3.58 -15.49 0.54
C GLN A 85 2.31 -16.10 -0.06
N ILE A 86 1.93 -15.66 -1.27
CA ILE A 86 0.68 -16.07 -1.90
C ILE A 86 1.00 -16.98 -3.09
N PRO A 87 0.47 -18.22 -3.11
CA PRO A 87 0.56 -19.08 -4.28
C PRO A 87 0.03 -18.35 -5.52
N THR A 88 0.84 -18.26 -6.56
CA THR A 88 0.38 -17.73 -7.84
C THR A 88 -0.32 -18.86 -8.60
N PRO A 89 -1.60 -18.69 -8.99
CA PRO A 89 -2.31 -19.71 -9.76
C PRO A 89 -1.67 -19.88 -11.14
N ASP A 90 -1.85 -21.05 -11.73
CA ASP A 90 -1.41 -21.30 -13.09
C ASP A 90 -2.10 -20.35 -14.09
N PRO A 91 -1.40 -19.92 -15.16
CA PRO A 91 -2.01 -19.10 -16.19
C PRO A 91 -3.22 -19.81 -16.83
N VAL A 92 -4.33 -19.09 -16.94
CA VAL A 92 -5.56 -19.57 -17.60
C VAL A 92 -5.64 -18.97 -18.99
N ALA A 93 -6.04 -19.77 -19.99
CA ALA A 93 -6.30 -19.28 -21.34
C ALA A 93 -7.43 -18.24 -21.33
N ALA A 94 -7.39 -17.27 -22.25
CA ALA A 94 -8.35 -16.16 -22.23
C ALA A 94 -9.80 -16.63 -22.40
N GLU A 95 -9.99 -17.68 -23.20
CA GLU A 95 -11.27 -18.35 -23.44
C GLU A 95 -11.84 -19.07 -22.21
N ASP A 96 -11.00 -19.46 -21.24
CA ASP A 96 -11.40 -20.20 -20.04
C ASP A 96 -11.47 -19.31 -18.78
N MET A 97 -11.23 -18.00 -18.94
CA MET A 97 -11.15 -17.05 -17.82
C MET A 97 -12.48 -16.96 -17.04
N ASP A 98 -13.63 -17.04 -17.73
CA ASP A 98 -14.93 -16.97 -17.06
C ASP A 98 -15.18 -18.20 -16.17
N VAL A 99 -14.77 -19.39 -16.62
CA VAL A 99 -14.82 -20.63 -15.85
C VAL A 99 -13.92 -20.53 -14.63
N ALA A 100 -12.68 -20.05 -14.79
CA ALA A 100 -11.74 -19.89 -13.69
C ALA A 100 -12.23 -18.89 -12.62
N LEU A 101 -12.78 -17.74 -13.03
CA LEU A 101 -13.33 -16.76 -12.10
C LEU A 101 -14.53 -17.31 -11.32
N ARG A 102 -15.43 -18.07 -11.97
CA ARG A 102 -16.55 -18.74 -11.28
C ARG A 102 -16.08 -19.81 -10.31
N ALA A 103 -14.99 -20.51 -10.62
CA ALA A 103 -14.42 -21.50 -9.71
C ALA A 103 -13.86 -20.84 -8.43
N ILE A 104 -13.28 -19.64 -8.54
CA ILE A 104 -12.84 -18.85 -7.37
C ILE A 104 -14.04 -18.44 -6.51
N ASP A 105 -15.11 -17.92 -7.13
CA ASP A 105 -16.35 -17.55 -6.42
C ASP A 105 -17.00 -18.76 -5.72
N ALA A 106 -17.06 -19.90 -6.41
CA ALA A 106 -17.63 -21.13 -5.86
C ALA A 106 -16.79 -21.77 -4.75
N ALA A 107 -15.50 -21.42 -4.65
CA ALA A 107 -14.62 -21.88 -3.58
C ALA A 107 -14.72 -21.01 -2.31
N ASP A 108 -15.44 -19.89 -2.36
CA ASP A 108 -15.72 -19.08 -1.18
C ASP A 108 -16.89 -19.69 -0.38
N ASP A 109 -16.57 -20.33 0.74
CA ASP A 109 -17.55 -20.91 1.67
C ASP A 109 -18.21 -19.86 2.58
N GLY A 110 -17.89 -18.57 2.41
CA GLY A 110 -18.43 -17.47 3.20
C GLY A 110 -19.91 -17.15 2.87
N PRO A 111 -20.72 -16.71 3.85
CA PRO A 111 -22.03 -16.17 3.53
C PRO A 111 -21.88 -14.89 2.69
N PRO A 112 -22.74 -14.64 1.69
CA PRO A 112 -22.67 -13.41 0.91
C PRO A 112 -22.69 -12.19 1.83
N LEU A 113 -21.73 -11.28 1.67
CA LEU A 113 -21.56 -10.11 2.55
C LEU A 113 -22.87 -9.32 2.70
N SER A 114 -23.62 -9.16 1.60
CA SER A 114 -24.93 -8.50 1.60
C SER A 114 -25.97 -9.20 2.47
N LEU A 115 -26.05 -10.54 2.43
CA LEU A 115 -26.95 -11.32 3.28
C LEU A 115 -26.51 -11.33 4.74
N HIS A 116 -25.19 -11.38 4.98
CA HIS A 116 -24.65 -11.28 6.34
C HIS A 116 -24.97 -9.90 6.94
N LEU A 117 -24.70 -8.81 6.23
CA LEU A 117 -25.04 -7.46 6.66
C LEU A 117 -26.55 -7.26 6.82
N GLN A 118 -27.38 -7.84 5.96
CA GLN A 118 -28.84 -7.79 6.10
C GLN A 118 -29.31 -8.45 7.40
N ARG A 119 -28.72 -9.59 7.78
CA ARG A 119 -29.17 -10.40 8.93
C ARG A 119 -28.52 -10.00 10.24
N HIS A 120 -27.29 -9.53 10.20
CA HIS A 120 -26.43 -9.34 11.37
C HIS A 120 -25.78 -7.96 11.44
N GLY A 121 -25.94 -7.11 10.42
CA GLY A 121 -25.37 -5.76 10.43
C GLY A 121 -26.04 -4.87 11.47
N THR A 122 -25.22 -4.19 12.27
CA THR A 122 -25.63 -3.13 13.20
C THR A 122 -25.17 -1.76 12.67
N LEU A 123 -25.72 -0.68 13.24
CA LEU A 123 -25.35 0.70 12.86
C LEU A 123 -24.05 1.21 13.53
N ASP A 124 -23.59 0.51 14.56
CA ASP A 124 -22.31 0.73 15.24
C ASP A 124 -21.18 -0.04 14.53
#